data_AF-A0AAJ5W940-F1
#
_entry.id   AF-A0AAJ5W940-F1
#
_cell.length_a   1.000
_cell.length_b   1.000
_cell.length_c   1.000
_cell.angle_alpha   90.00
_cell.angle_beta   90.00
_cell.angle_gamma   90.00
#
_symmetry.space_group_name_H-M   'P 1'
#
loop_
_entity.id
_entity.type
_entity.pdbx_description
1 polymer ?
#
loop_
_entity_poly.entity_id
_entity_poly.type
_entity_poly.pdbx_seq_one_letter_code
_entity_poly.pdbx_strand_id
1 'polypeptide(L)'
;MNQLAQKNTTKHIYLLFLALSLCLFSCKKDNKEASPTIVGKWSVKSYVITSLENGGVDIDKAKDILPRPTFEFKSDGSFIINRGGTSTKGETFYYTVTGNQLTFNEEIVFDHKDFTFNISGSRLVLKRTQTYKASLVPYTENTTVTLDKL
;
A
#
# COMPACT_ATOMS: atom_id res chain seq x y z
N MET A 1 1.69 11.29 75.87
CA MET A 1 2.73 11.01 74.85
C MET A 1 2.57 9.55 74.42
N ASN A 2 1.74 9.31 73.40
CA ASN A 2 2.10 9.04 72.00
C ASN A 2 2.85 7.72 71.78
N GLN A 3 2.17 6.74 71.16
CA GLN A 3 2.52 6.13 69.85
C GLN A 3 1.90 4.72 69.76
N LEU A 4 0.80 4.57 69.00
CA LEU A 4 0.30 3.27 68.53
C LEU A 4 -0.63 3.49 67.33
N ALA A 5 -0.06 3.75 66.16
CA ALA A 5 -0.80 3.69 64.89
C ALA A 5 0.16 3.56 63.70
N GLN A 6 0.89 2.44 63.61
CA GLN A 6 1.75 2.17 62.46
C GLN A 6 1.72 0.70 62.06
N LYS A 7 0.57 0.21 61.57
CA LYS A 7 0.51 -1.13 60.95
C LYS A 7 -0.78 -1.38 60.16
N ASN A 8 -0.98 -0.75 58.99
CA ASN A 8 -1.90 -1.37 58.00
C ASN A 8 -1.91 -0.81 56.56
N THR A 9 -1.18 0.25 56.21
CA THR A 9 -1.30 0.87 54.88
C THR A 9 -0.36 0.30 53.81
N THR A 10 0.66 -0.47 54.17
CA THR A 10 1.70 -0.91 53.22
C THR A 10 1.25 -2.07 52.31
N LYS A 11 0.29 -2.90 52.73
CA LYS A 11 -0.14 -4.09 51.95
C LYS A 11 -1.04 -3.75 50.76
N HIS A 12 -1.73 -2.60 50.79
CA HIS A 12 -2.66 -2.21 49.73
C HIS A 12 -1.95 -1.54 48.54
N ILE A 13 -0.74 -1.02 48.75
CA ILE A 13 0.06 -0.40 47.68
C ILE A 13 0.63 -1.46 46.72
N TYR A 14 1.05 -2.63 47.23
CA TYR A 14 1.55 -3.72 46.39
C TYR A 14 0.45 -4.40 45.57
N LEU A 15 -0.77 -4.46 46.08
CA LEU A 15 -1.90 -5.05 45.34
C LEU A 15 -2.34 -4.16 44.16
N LEU A 16 -2.23 -2.83 44.32
CA LEU A 16 -2.56 -1.87 43.27
C LEU A 16 -1.54 -1.89 42.11
N PHE A 17 -0.26 -2.11 42.43
CA PHE A 17 0.80 -2.23 41.42
C PHE A 17 0.72 -3.53 40.60
N LEU A 18 0.25 -4.63 41.20
CA LEU A 18 0.11 -5.92 40.51
C LEU A 18 -1.10 -5.95 39.56
N ALA A 19 -2.17 -5.22 39.89
CA ALA A 19 -3.36 -5.11 39.01
C ALA A 19 -3.10 -4.23 37.77
N LEU A 20 -2.19 -3.24 37.86
CA LEU A 20 -1.88 -2.34 36.77
C LEU A 20 -0.96 -2.98 35.69
N SER A 21 -0.22 -4.03 36.03
CA SER A 21 0.68 -4.73 35.08
C SER A 21 -0.03 -5.68 34.12
N LEU A 22 -1.30 -6.03 34.36
CA LEU A 22 -2.04 -6.98 33.51
C LEU A 22 -2.72 -6.32 32.30
N CYS A 23 -2.72 -4.98 32.20
CA CYS A 23 -3.33 -4.26 31.08
C CYS A 23 -2.36 -3.94 29.92
N LEU A 24 -1.08 -4.35 30.00
CA LEU A 24 -0.08 -4.02 28.98
C LEU A 24 0.17 -5.13 27.93
N PHE A 25 -0.57 -6.24 27.97
CA PHE A 25 -0.70 -7.12 26.81
C PHE A 25 -1.72 -6.52 25.81
N SER A 26 -1.47 -5.27 25.42
CA SER A 26 -2.15 -4.67 24.29
C SER A 26 -1.74 -5.46 23.05
N CYS A 27 -2.75 -6.02 22.39
CA CYS A 27 -2.67 -6.79 21.17
C CYS A 27 -1.54 -6.29 20.25
N LYS A 28 -0.51 -7.12 20.05
CA LYS A 28 0.20 -7.11 18.76
C LYS A 28 -0.74 -7.68 17.72
N LYS A 29 -1.70 -6.87 17.28
CA LYS A 29 -2.32 -7.10 15.99
C LYS A 29 -1.33 -6.54 14.99
N ASP A 30 -0.42 -7.40 14.52
CA ASP A 30 0.33 -7.16 13.28
C ASP A 30 -0.66 -7.22 12.10
N ASN A 31 -1.66 -6.33 12.12
CA ASN A 31 -2.41 -6.02 10.94
C ASN A 31 -1.52 -5.08 10.16
N LYS A 32 -0.98 -5.58 9.06
CA LYS A 32 -0.55 -4.76 7.94
C LYS A 32 -1.77 -3.97 7.46
N GLU A 33 -2.13 -2.90 8.17
CA GLU A 33 -3.15 -1.98 7.73
C GLU A 33 -2.66 -1.36 6.43
N ALA A 34 -3.42 -1.57 5.37
CA ALA A 34 -3.26 -0.77 4.17
C ALA A 34 -3.34 0.70 4.58
N SER A 35 -2.44 1.54 4.07
CA SER A 35 -2.47 2.97 4.35
C SER A 35 -3.89 3.49 4.05
N PRO A 36 -4.61 4.07 5.02
CA PRO A 36 -6.01 4.50 4.82
C PRO A 36 -6.15 5.50 3.66
N THR A 37 -5.04 6.13 3.26
CA THR A 37 -4.99 7.10 2.18
C THR A 37 -5.19 6.50 0.78
N ILE A 38 -4.76 5.25 0.51
CA ILE A 38 -4.90 4.64 -0.83
C ILE A 38 -6.28 4.05 -1.09
N VAL A 39 -7.04 3.78 -0.02
CA VAL A 39 -8.39 3.20 -0.08
C VAL A 39 -9.32 4.09 -0.91
N GLY A 40 -10.08 3.46 -1.79
CA GLY A 40 -11.06 4.10 -2.66
C GLY A 40 -10.98 3.64 -4.12
N LYS A 41 -11.79 4.28 -4.96
CA LYS A 41 -11.86 4.05 -6.39
C LYS A 41 -10.99 5.04 -7.15
N TRP A 42 -10.26 4.55 -8.13
CA TRP A 42 -9.30 5.30 -8.93
C TRP A 42 -9.43 4.93 -10.40
N SER A 43 -9.28 5.91 -11.28
CA SER A 43 -9.27 5.73 -12.73
C SER A 43 -7.89 6.02 -13.29
N VAL A 44 -7.36 5.09 -14.08
CA VAL A 44 -6.06 5.26 -14.75
C VAL A 44 -6.18 6.38 -15.78
N LYS A 45 -5.34 7.40 -15.65
CA LYS A 45 -5.20 8.51 -16.60
C LYS A 45 -4.08 8.29 -17.58
N SER A 46 -2.95 7.76 -17.12
CA SER A 46 -1.80 7.44 -17.96
C SER A 46 -1.00 6.28 -17.39
N TYR A 47 -0.34 5.56 -18.28
CA TYR A 47 0.64 4.52 -17.93
C TYR A 47 1.84 4.68 -18.86
N VAL A 48 2.87 5.39 -18.40
CA VAL A 48 4.05 5.71 -19.21
C VAL A 48 5.19 4.78 -18.85
N ILE A 49 5.73 4.08 -19.84
CA ILE A 49 7.00 3.37 -19.76
C ILE A 49 8.04 4.14 -20.59
N THR A 50 9.17 4.46 -19.97
CA THR A 50 10.36 5.02 -20.63
C THR A 50 11.48 4.00 -20.56
N SER A 51 11.98 3.53 -21.71
CA SER A 51 13.18 2.69 -21.78
C SER A 51 14.35 3.53 -22.30
N LEU A 52 15.45 3.58 -21.52
CA LEU A 52 16.63 4.34 -21.90
C LEU A 52 17.38 3.75 -23.11
N GLU A 53 17.22 2.46 -23.41
CA GLU A 53 17.83 1.83 -24.59
C GLU A 53 17.13 2.21 -25.91
N ASN A 54 15.84 2.60 -25.87
CA ASN A 54 15.11 3.08 -27.04
C ASN A 54 15.29 4.60 -27.25
N GLY A 55 16.45 5.16 -26.89
CA GLY A 55 16.71 6.60 -26.98
C GLY A 55 15.88 7.45 -26.01
N GLY A 56 15.32 6.86 -24.96
CA GLY A 56 14.49 7.57 -23.96
C GLY A 56 13.07 7.91 -24.44
N VAL A 57 12.53 7.17 -25.42
CA VAL A 57 11.16 7.39 -25.90
C VAL A 57 10.14 6.95 -24.85
N ASP A 58 9.22 7.85 -24.53
CA ASP A 58 8.07 7.60 -23.66
C ASP A 58 6.94 6.90 -24.43
N ILE A 59 6.45 5.78 -23.90
CA ILE A 59 5.32 5.03 -24.46
C ILE A 59 4.20 4.95 -23.42
N ASP A 60 3.07 5.62 -23.68
CA ASP A 60 1.85 5.46 -22.86
C ASP A 60 1.10 4.18 -23.28
N LYS A 61 1.24 3.07 -22.54
CA LYS A 61 0.55 1.79 -22.87
C LYS A 61 -0.95 1.83 -22.61
N ALA A 62 -1.44 2.82 -21.85
CA ALA A 62 -2.87 2.96 -21.60
C ALA A 62 -3.59 3.81 -22.66
N LYS A 63 -2.86 4.48 -23.57
CA LYS A 63 -3.40 5.51 -24.47
C LYS A 63 -4.64 5.07 -25.23
N ASP A 64 -4.60 3.86 -25.77
CA ASP A 64 -5.63 3.32 -26.66
C ASP A 64 -6.63 2.39 -25.93
N ILE A 65 -6.53 2.24 -24.60
CA ILE A 65 -7.44 1.41 -23.81
C ILE A 65 -8.67 2.22 -23.41
N LEU A 66 -9.84 1.87 -23.97
CA LEU A 66 -11.12 2.50 -23.68
C LEU A 66 -12.22 1.45 -23.37
N PRO A 67 -12.99 1.64 -22.27
CA PRO A 67 -12.79 2.62 -21.21
C PRO A 67 -11.49 2.39 -20.42
N ARG A 68 -10.96 3.46 -19.81
CA ARG A 68 -9.73 3.38 -19.03
C ARG A 68 -9.89 2.43 -17.84
N PRO A 69 -8.85 1.66 -17.47
CA PRO A 69 -8.93 0.79 -16.32
C PRO A 69 -9.24 1.55 -15.02
N THR A 70 -9.95 0.90 -14.11
CA THR A 70 -10.22 1.42 -12.76
C THR A 70 -9.78 0.43 -11.70
N PHE A 71 -9.37 0.96 -10.55
CA PHE A 71 -8.95 0.22 -9.37
C PHE A 71 -9.83 0.60 -8.19
N GLU A 72 -10.28 -0.37 -7.42
CA GLU A 72 -10.95 -0.17 -6.14
C GLU A 72 -10.15 -0.83 -5.03
N PHE A 73 -9.37 -0.05 -4.30
CA PHE A 73 -8.60 -0.51 -3.16
C PHE A 73 -9.49 -0.51 -1.91
N LYS A 74 -9.58 -1.65 -1.23
CA LYS A 74 -10.35 -1.81 0.01
C LYS A 74 -9.43 -1.82 1.23
N SER A 75 -9.98 -1.48 2.38
CA SER A 75 -9.24 -1.39 3.66
C SER A 75 -8.76 -2.75 4.18
N ASP A 76 -9.32 -3.85 3.69
CA ASP A 76 -8.93 -5.23 4.04
C ASP A 76 -7.70 -5.73 3.26
N GLY A 77 -7.09 -4.89 2.42
CA GLY A 77 -5.96 -5.26 1.59
C GLY A 77 -6.34 -5.97 0.29
N SER A 78 -7.65 -6.10 -0.01
CA SER A 78 -8.11 -6.55 -1.32
C SER A 78 -8.34 -5.40 -2.28
N PHE A 79 -8.26 -5.66 -3.58
CA PHE A 79 -8.66 -4.70 -4.59
C PHE A 79 -9.34 -5.35 -5.78
N ILE A 80 -10.08 -4.53 -6.52
CA ILE A 80 -10.75 -4.91 -7.77
C ILE A 80 -10.15 -4.09 -8.90
N ILE A 81 -9.84 -4.72 -10.03
CA ILE A 81 -9.48 -4.06 -11.27
C ILE A 81 -10.57 -4.27 -12.30
N ASN A 82 -11.01 -3.20 -12.96
CA ASN A 82 -11.90 -3.27 -14.10
C ASN A 82 -11.15 -2.73 -15.32
N ARG A 83 -10.84 -3.62 -16.28
CA ARG A 83 -10.03 -3.32 -17.47
C ARG A 83 -10.82 -2.75 -18.65
N GLY A 84 -12.03 -2.25 -18.39
CA GLY A 84 -12.79 -1.47 -19.36
C GLY A 84 -13.40 -2.29 -20.51
N GLY A 85 -14.33 -3.18 -20.18
CA GLY A 85 -15.15 -3.90 -21.18
C GLY A 85 -15.28 -5.39 -20.87
N THR A 86 -14.21 -5.99 -20.34
CA THR A 86 -14.25 -7.31 -19.70
C THR A 86 -14.12 -7.08 -18.20
N SER A 87 -15.25 -6.86 -17.53
CA SER A 87 -15.24 -7.04 -16.08
C SER A 87 -14.84 -8.49 -15.82
N THR A 88 -13.66 -8.73 -15.27
CA THR A 88 -13.36 -9.94 -14.50
C THR A 88 -14.21 -9.87 -13.24
N LYS A 89 -15.53 -10.00 -13.42
CA LYS A 89 -16.51 -10.13 -12.35
C LYS A 89 -16.15 -11.42 -11.63
N GLY A 90 -15.37 -11.33 -10.57
CA GLY A 90 -15.03 -12.47 -9.72
C GLY A 90 -13.59 -12.47 -9.19
N GLU A 91 -12.65 -11.80 -9.85
CA GLU A 91 -11.25 -11.81 -9.39
C GLU A 91 -11.03 -10.72 -8.35
N THR A 92 -10.90 -11.17 -7.10
CA THR A 92 -10.41 -10.33 -6.00
C THR A 92 -8.91 -10.54 -5.92
N PHE A 93 -8.16 -9.46 -6.10
CA PHE A 93 -6.71 -9.44 -5.95
C PHE A 93 -6.33 -8.84 -4.60
N TYR A 94 -5.05 -8.95 -4.24
CA TYR A 94 -4.55 -8.45 -2.95
C TYR A 94 -3.38 -7.51 -3.14
N TYR A 95 -3.28 -6.55 -2.24
CA TYR A 95 -2.19 -5.61 -2.18
C TYR A 95 -1.71 -5.43 -0.74
N THR A 96 -0.46 -5.02 -0.62
CA THR A 96 0.14 -4.64 0.66
C THR A 96 0.78 -3.28 0.53
N VAL A 97 0.74 -2.51 1.62
CA VAL A 97 1.42 -1.22 1.72
C VAL A 97 2.42 -1.30 2.86
N THR A 98 3.66 -0.85 2.62
CA THR A 98 4.69 -0.73 3.65
C THR A 98 5.48 0.55 3.40
N GLY A 99 5.27 1.56 4.23
CA GLY A 99 5.78 2.90 3.96
C GLY A 99 5.18 3.47 2.67
N ASN A 100 6.04 3.89 1.74
CA ASN A 100 5.66 4.35 0.40
C ASN A 100 5.69 3.24 -0.66
N GLN A 101 5.85 1.98 -0.26
CA GLN A 101 5.84 0.84 -1.17
C GLN A 101 4.43 0.24 -1.25
N LEU A 102 3.96 0.02 -2.48
CA LEU A 102 2.76 -0.72 -2.84
C LEU A 102 3.19 -1.99 -3.60
N THR A 103 2.77 -3.15 -3.11
CA THR A 103 3.03 -4.44 -3.74
C THR A 103 1.72 -5.19 -3.95
N PHE A 104 1.47 -5.57 -5.19
CA PHE A 104 0.37 -6.44 -5.59
C PHE A 104 0.79 -7.92 -5.48
N ASN A 105 -0.17 -8.81 -5.22
CA ASN A 105 0.10 -10.25 -5.19
C ASN A 105 0.43 -10.82 -6.58
N GLU A 106 0.08 -10.10 -7.64
CA GLU A 106 0.26 -10.49 -9.04
C GLU A 106 0.64 -9.29 -9.92
N GLU A 107 1.17 -9.57 -11.11
CA GLU A 107 1.52 -8.56 -12.12
C GLU A 107 0.28 -8.02 -12.81
N ILE A 108 -0.36 -7.05 -12.16
CA ILE A 108 -1.70 -6.56 -12.55
C ILE A 108 -1.70 -5.14 -13.10
N VAL A 109 -0.64 -4.36 -12.87
CA VAL A 109 -0.48 -3.02 -13.43
C VAL A 109 0.48 -3.12 -14.61
N PHE A 110 -0.06 -3.56 -15.76
CA PHE A 110 0.68 -3.70 -17.04
C PHE A 110 1.99 -4.47 -16.87
N ASP A 111 1.88 -5.71 -16.39
CA ASP A 111 2.99 -6.66 -16.18
C ASP A 111 3.95 -6.26 -15.06
N HIS A 112 3.47 -5.47 -14.10
CA HIS A 112 4.22 -5.10 -12.91
C HIS A 112 3.37 -5.23 -11.63
N LYS A 113 4.05 -5.54 -10.53
CA LYS A 113 3.44 -5.73 -9.21
C LYS A 113 4.01 -4.84 -8.09
N ASP A 114 5.19 -4.27 -8.27
CA ASP A 114 5.89 -3.51 -7.22
C ASP A 114 6.09 -2.06 -7.63
N PHE A 115 5.63 -1.13 -6.78
CA PHE A 115 5.69 0.31 -7.01
C PHE A 115 5.98 1.08 -5.73
N THR A 116 6.73 2.17 -5.86
CA THR A 116 6.58 3.28 -4.91
C THR A 116 5.32 4.05 -5.26
N PHE A 117 4.63 4.63 -4.27
CA PHE A 117 3.46 5.45 -4.52
C PHE A 117 3.51 6.77 -3.76
N ASN A 118 2.83 7.77 -4.31
CA ASN A 118 2.56 9.04 -3.65
C ASN A 118 1.12 9.46 -3.91
N ILE A 119 0.45 10.00 -2.89
CA ILE A 119 -0.91 10.53 -3.00
C ILE A 119 -0.88 12.02 -2.65
N SER A 120 -1.45 12.83 -3.53
CA SER A 120 -1.61 14.28 -3.33
C SER A 120 -3.01 14.70 -3.76
N GLY A 121 -3.88 14.99 -2.80
CA GLY A 121 -5.29 15.29 -3.06
C GLY A 121 -6.02 14.10 -3.70
N SER A 122 -6.61 14.32 -4.88
CA SER A 122 -7.30 13.30 -5.67
C SER A 122 -6.40 12.54 -6.64
N ARG A 123 -5.07 12.70 -6.56
CA ARG A 123 -4.11 12.05 -7.48
C ARG A 123 -3.24 11.03 -6.77
N LEU A 124 -3.23 9.81 -7.32
CA LEU A 124 -2.32 8.72 -6.97
C LEU A 124 -1.30 8.55 -8.11
N VAL A 125 -0.02 8.54 -7.75
CA VAL A 125 1.07 8.29 -8.69
C VAL A 125 1.82 7.05 -8.24
N LEU A 126 1.92 6.05 -9.11
CA LEU A 126 2.75 4.87 -8.91
C LEU A 126 4.02 5.03 -9.74
N LYS A 127 5.17 4.73 -9.16
CA LYS A 127 6.47 4.79 -9.82
C LYS A 127 7.29 3.55 -9.56
N ARG A 128 7.98 3.09 -10.60
CA ARG A 128 8.92 1.97 -10.56
C ARG A 128 10.11 2.30 -11.44
N THR A 129 11.28 1.85 -11.02
CA THR A 129 12.49 1.83 -11.84
C THR A 129 13.08 0.43 -11.75
N GLN A 130 13.29 -0.22 -12.89
CA GLN A 130 13.86 -1.56 -12.97
C GLN A 130 15.03 -1.55 -13.95
N THR A 131 16.18 -2.06 -13.50
CA THR A 131 17.32 -2.31 -14.38
C THR A 131 17.33 -3.78 -14.79
N TYR A 132 17.44 -4.01 -16.09
CA TYR A 132 17.54 -5.33 -16.70
C TYR A 132 18.98 -5.52 -17.18
N LYS A 133 19.61 -6.60 -16.73
CA LYS A 133 20.91 -7.02 -17.24
C LYS A 133 20.67 -7.98 -18.39
N ALA A 134 20.44 -7.47 -19.60
CA ALA A 134 20.41 -8.33 -20.78
C ALA A 134 21.84 -8.64 -21.25
N SER A 135 22.02 -9.74 -21.99
CA SER A 135 23.33 -10.28 -22.35
C SER A 135 24.19 -9.37 -23.24
N LEU A 136 23.61 -8.33 -23.83
CA LEU A 136 24.28 -7.45 -24.81
C LEU A 136 24.35 -5.99 -24.33
N VAL A 137 23.25 -5.43 -23.85
CA VAL A 137 23.20 -4.07 -23.27
C VAL A 137 22.24 -4.08 -22.08
N PRO A 138 22.60 -3.50 -20.93
CA PRO A 138 21.68 -3.33 -19.82
C PRO A 138 20.79 -2.08 -20.02
N TYR A 139 19.48 -2.23 -19.89
CA TYR A 139 18.55 -1.08 -19.87
C TYR A 139 17.98 -0.82 -18.50
N THR A 140 17.55 0.43 -18.32
CA THR A 140 16.65 0.81 -17.23
C THR A 140 15.31 1.22 -17.79
N GLU A 141 14.28 0.64 -17.22
CA GLU A 141 12.87 0.97 -17.44
C GLU A 141 12.38 1.85 -16.29
N ASN A 142 11.78 2.98 -16.63
CA ASN A 142 11.03 3.81 -15.70
C ASN A 142 9.54 3.71 -16.03
N THR A 143 8.74 3.35 -15.04
CA THR A 143 7.28 3.26 -15.19
C THR A 143 6.62 4.29 -14.29
N THR A 144 5.70 5.07 -14.85
CA THR A 144 4.82 5.97 -14.10
C THR A 144 3.36 5.70 -14.43
N VAL A 145 2.56 5.44 -13.41
CA VAL A 145 1.10 5.27 -13.54
C VAL A 145 0.44 6.41 -12.79
N THR A 146 -0.39 7.18 -13.49
CA THR A 146 -1.17 8.24 -12.87
C THR A 146 -2.63 7.83 -12.80
N LEU A 147 -3.19 7.89 -11.60
CA LEU A 147 -4.60 7.64 -11.36
C LEU A 147 -5.24 8.85 -10.69
N ASP A 148 -6.46 9.16 -11.07
CA ASP A 148 -7.28 10.14 -10.35
C ASP A 148 -8.41 9.43 -9.60
N LYS A 149 -8.74 9.94 -8.42
CA LYS A 149 -9.82 9.43 -7.58
C LYS A 149 -11.17 9.64 -8.28
N LEU A 150 -12.03 8.63 -8.19
CA LEU A 150 -13.41 8.66 -8.70
C LEU A 150 -14.41 9.13 -7.64
#